data_AF-A0A7J6XGP7-F1
#
_entry.id   AF-A0A7J6XGP7-F1
#
_cell.length_a   1.000
_cell.length_b   1.000
_cell.length_c   1.000
_cell.angle_alpha   90.00
_cell.angle_beta   90.00
_cell.angle_gamma   90.00
#
_symmetry.space_group_name_H-M   'P 1'
#
loop_
_entity.id
_entity.type
_entity.pdbx_description
1 polymer ?
#
loop_
_entity_poly.entity_id
_entity_poly.type
_entity_poly.pdbx_seq_one_letter_code
_entity_poly.pdbx_strand_id
1 'polypeptide(L)'
;MKGSSFRGISGTGPPLMEEEAHCCSQWGHDFRPDYKSLGMLKTQFPNISMIALTATATKKVQTDLMQMLRIPKCIKFVSTVNRPNLFYMVREKSSVGKVVIDEIAEFIRGSYTNNESGIVYCFSRKECEQVAKELRQKGISADHYHADMDAASREKVHMR
;
A
#
# COMPACT_ATOMS: atom_id res chain seq x y z
N MET A 1 15.00 -6.26 17.08
CA MET A 1 14.62 -4.84 17.21
C MET A 1 14.66 -4.47 18.68
N LYS A 2 15.72 -3.78 19.13
CA LYS A 2 15.77 -3.22 20.49
C LYS A 2 15.02 -1.88 20.46
N GLY A 3 14.14 -1.67 21.44
CA GLY A 3 13.28 -0.50 21.53
C GLY A 3 14.08 0.79 21.58
N SER A 4 13.94 1.61 20.53
CA SER A 4 14.36 3.00 20.56
C SER A 4 13.24 3.79 21.23
N SER A 5 13.48 4.20 22.47
CA SER A 5 12.64 5.14 23.20
C SER A 5 12.42 6.41 22.37
N PHE A 6 11.15 6.76 22.09
CA PHE A 6 10.74 7.99 21.40
C PHE A 6 10.94 9.24 22.29
N ARG A 7 12.16 9.45 22.82
CA ARG A 7 12.54 10.69 23.51
C ARG A 7 13.02 11.70 22.47
N GLY A 8 12.10 12.34 21.77
CA GLY A 8 12.45 13.41 20.81
C GLY A 8 11.30 14.31 20.37
N ILE A 9 10.09 14.04 20.86
CA ILE A 9 8.89 14.76 20.43
C ILE A 9 8.58 15.82 21.50
N SER A 10 9.26 16.96 21.45
CA SER A 10 9.03 18.07 22.38
C SER A 10 7.73 18.80 22.03
N GLY A 11 6.61 18.31 22.55
CA GLY A 11 5.31 18.97 22.47
C GLY A 11 4.53 18.75 23.76
N THR A 12 3.64 19.69 24.10
CA THR A 12 2.89 19.65 25.37
C THR A 12 1.59 18.84 25.28
N GLY A 13 1.33 18.16 24.15
CA GLY A 13 0.13 17.35 23.89
C GLY A 13 0.36 16.24 22.85
N PRO A 14 -0.66 15.41 22.54
CA PRO A 14 -0.56 14.31 21.58
C PRO A 14 -0.15 14.81 20.20
N PRO A 15 0.69 14.06 19.45
CA PRO A 15 1.12 14.48 18.12
C PRO A 15 -0.03 14.46 17.12
N LEU A 16 -0.03 15.42 16.19
CA LEU A 16 -0.80 15.33 14.95
C LEU A 16 -0.15 14.28 14.05
N MET A 17 -0.94 13.35 13.52
CA MET A 17 -0.45 12.31 12.61
C MET A 17 -1.08 12.50 11.23
N GLU A 18 -0.21 12.52 10.20
CA GLU A 18 -0.61 12.57 8.80
C GLU A 18 -0.12 11.30 8.09
N GLU A 19 -1.06 10.45 7.66
CA GLU A 19 -0.78 9.28 6.83
C GLU A 19 -0.86 9.63 5.35
N GLU A 20 -0.15 8.86 4.51
CA GLU A 20 -0.01 9.16 3.09
C GLU A 20 0.44 10.59 2.78
N ALA A 21 1.33 11.12 3.63
CA ALA A 21 1.74 12.51 3.57
C ALA A 21 2.21 12.94 2.17
N HIS A 22 2.79 12.01 1.39
CA HIS A 22 3.22 12.25 0.01
C HIS A 22 2.14 12.87 -0.90
N CYS A 23 0.85 12.72 -0.58
CA CYS A 23 -0.27 13.36 -1.28
C CYS A 23 -0.23 14.90 -1.25
N CYS A 24 0.48 15.52 -0.29
CA CYS A 24 0.63 16.97 -0.24
C CYS A 24 1.49 17.52 -1.39
N SER A 25 2.39 16.69 -1.94
CA SER A 25 3.36 17.11 -2.94
C SER A 25 2.83 16.88 -4.34
N GLN A 26 2.95 17.89 -5.21
CA GLN A 26 2.64 17.75 -6.64
C GLN A 26 3.62 16.80 -7.37
N TRP A 27 4.73 16.47 -6.72
CA TRP A 27 5.71 15.50 -7.20
C TRP A 27 5.46 14.10 -6.63
N GLY A 28 4.42 13.93 -5.81
CA GLY A 28 3.90 12.65 -5.38
C GLY A 28 3.09 11.97 -6.48
N HIS A 29 2.91 10.65 -6.36
CA HIS A 29 2.18 9.86 -7.35
C HIS A 29 0.65 9.98 -7.20
N ASP A 30 0.16 10.43 -6.03
CA ASP A 30 -1.26 10.66 -5.73
C ASP A 30 -1.47 12.05 -5.10
N PHE A 31 -1.22 13.12 -5.87
CA PHE A 31 -1.36 14.49 -5.38
C PHE A 31 -2.83 14.86 -5.11
N ARG A 32 -3.12 15.37 -3.91
CA ARG A 32 -4.45 15.83 -3.49
C ARG A 32 -4.42 17.32 -3.15
N PRO A 33 -5.10 18.19 -3.91
CA PRO A 33 -5.09 19.63 -3.67
C PRO A 33 -5.46 20.05 -2.24
N ASP A 34 -6.43 19.36 -1.63
CA ASP A 34 -6.93 19.66 -0.28
C ASP A 34 -5.85 19.54 0.80
N TYR A 35 -4.84 18.69 0.57
CA TYR A 35 -3.73 18.46 1.51
C TYR A 35 -2.81 19.69 1.64
N LYS A 36 -2.85 20.64 0.69
CA LYS A 36 -2.11 21.90 0.81
C LYS A 36 -2.53 22.73 2.03
N SER A 37 -3.76 22.55 2.49
CA SER A 37 -4.31 23.29 3.64
C SER A 37 -3.78 22.78 4.98
N LEU A 38 -3.19 21.57 5.04
CA LEU A 38 -2.74 20.92 6.28
C LEU A 38 -1.65 21.69 7.02
N GLY A 39 -0.86 22.52 6.31
CA GLY A 39 0.11 23.42 6.94
C GLY A 39 -0.52 24.41 7.93
N MET A 40 -1.82 24.70 7.82
CA MET A 40 -2.54 25.53 8.79
C MET A 40 -2.60 24.89 10.18
N LEU A 41 -2.64 23.56 10.27
CA LEU A 41 -2.65 22.85 11.56
C LEU A 41 -1.42 23.19 12.40
N LYS A 42 -0.25 23.24 11.77
CA LYS A 42 0.99 23.62 12.46
C LYS A 42 1.03 25.10 12.85
N THR A 43 0.23 25.93 12.19
CA THR A 43 0.08 27.35 12.51
C THR A 43 -0.86 27.56 13.69
N GLN A 44 -1.98 26.83 13.72
CA GLN A 44 -2.95 26.88 14.82
C GLN A 44 -2.44 26.19 16.09
N PHE A 45 -1.65 25.12 15.94
CA PHE A 45 -1.12 24.31 17.03
C PHE A 45 0.43 24.25 17.01
N PRO A 46 1.13 25.37 17.20
CA PRO A 46 2.58 25.46 17.03
C PRO A 46 3.36 24.55 18.00
N ASN A 47 2.84 24.37 19.22
CA ASN A 47 3.47 23.59 20.29
C ASN A 47 3.15 22.09 20.23
N ILE A 48 2.25 21.67 19.32
CA ILE A 48 1.93 20.27 19.12
C ILE A 48 2.89 19.69 18.07
N SER A 49 3.43 18.53 18.36
CA SER A 49 4.30 17.81 17.43
C SER A 49 3.53 17.23 16.25
N MET A 50 4.22 17.00 15.14
CA MET A 50 3.62 16.42 13.95
C MET A 50 4.47 15.24 13.46
N ILE A 51 3.79 14.16 13.09
CA ILE A 51 4.37 12.96 12.52
C ILE A 51 3.76 12.78 11.13
N ALA A 52 4.60 12.73 10.11
CA ALA A 52 4.20 12.50 8.73
C ALA A 52 4.71 11.13 8.28
N LEU A 53 3.80 10.24 7.88
CA LEU A 53 4.08 8.87 7.49
C LEU A 53 3.87 8.69 5.99
N THR A 54 4.81 8.04 5.32
CA THR A 54 4.70 7.71 3.88
C THR A 54 5.66 6.59 3.51
N ALA A 55 5.21 5.69 2.63
CA ALA A 55 6.07 4.66 2.04
C ALA A 55 6.85 5.18 0.82
N THR A 56 6.26 6.12 0.05
CA THR A 56 6.81 6.58 -1.23
C THR A 56 7.14 8.07 -1.18
N ALA A 57 8.32 8.42 -0.66
CA ALA A 57 8.80 9.80 -0.66
C ALA A 57 10.23 9.90 -1.19
N THR A 58 10.36 10.29 -2.46
CA THR A 58 11.65 10.70 -3.02
C THR A 58 12.22 11.89 -2.24
N LYS A 59 13.53 12.15 -2.35
CA LYS A 59 14.15 13.30 -1.69
C LYS A 59 13.43 14.63 -1.99
N LYS A 60 12.93 14.79 -3.22
CA LYS A 60 12.17 15.97 -3.65
C LYS A 60 10.82 16.07 -2.92
N VAL A 61 10.06 14.96 -2.87
CA VAL A 61 8.80 14.88 -2.13
C VAL A 61 9.02 15.16 -0.65
N GLN A 62 10.08 14.61 -0.03
CA GLN A 62 10.39 14.89 1.37
C GLN A 62 10.62 16.38 1.66
N THR A 63 11.35 17.08 0.79
CA THR A 63 11.58 18.52 0.94
C THR A 63 10.30 19.32 0.79
N ASP A 64 9.49 19.00 -0.22
CA ASP A 64 8.20 19.65 -0.45
C ASP A 64 7.24 19.43 0.73
N LEU A 65 7.21 18.20 1.28
CA LEU A 65 6.41 17.87 2.45
C LEU A 65 6.77 18.69 3.68
N MET A 66 8.07 18.84 3.97
CA MET A 66 8.50 19.64 5.12
C MET A 66 8.08 21.10 4.99
N GLN A 67 8.02 21.63 3.76
CA GLN A 67 7.56 22.99 3.49
C GLN A 67 6.04 23.10 3.62
N MET A 68 5.28 22.21 2.98
CA MET A 68 3.81 22.20 3.01
C MET A 68 3.25 22.02 4.42
N LEU A 69 3.82 21.10 5.20
CA LEU A 69 3.40 20.83 6.58
C LEU A 69 4.02 21.80 7.60
N ARG A 70 4.87 22.74 7.15
CA ARG A 70 5.58 23.73 8.00
C ARG A 70 6.41 23.08 9.12
N ILE A 71 7.14 22.01 8.79
CA ILE A 71 8.03 21.26 9.70
C ILE A 71 9.50 21.27 9.21
N PRO A 72 10.15 22.44 9.07
CA PRO A 72 11.48 22.55 8.45
C PRO A 72 12.61 21.85 9.23
N LYS A 73 12.43 21.62 10.54
CA LYS A 73 13.39 20.92 11.42
C LYS A 73 12.96 19.47 11.72
N CYS A 74 12.37 18.79 10.74
CA CYS A 74 11.89 17.42 10.89
C CYS A 74 13.04 16.41 11.02
N ILE A 75 12.94 15.50 12.00
CA ILE A 75 13.80 14.32 12.10
C ILE A 75 13.26 13.27 11.11
N LYS A 76 14.13 12.76 10.23
CA LYS A 76 13.75 11.82 9.18
C LYS A 76 14.16 10.40 9.56
N PHE A 77 13.21 9.48 9.52
CA PHE A 77 13.48 8.05 9.61
C PHE A 77 13.19 7.43 8.25
N VAL A 78 14.23 6.86 7.63
CA VAL A 78 14.12 6.21 6.32
C VAL A 78 14.56 4.77 6.46
N SER A 79 13.65 3.84 6.15
CA SER A 79 13.97 2.42 6.08
C SER A 79 14.23 2.00 4.64
N THR A 80 14.97 0.90 4.46
CA THR A 80 15.09 0.25 3.17
C THR A 80 13.75 -0.35 2.74
N VAL A 81 13.49 -0.32 1.44
CA VAL A 81 12.38 -1.04 0.80
C VAL A 81 12.71 -2.50 0.53
N ASN A 82 13.97 -2.91 0.71
CA ASN A 82 14.40 -4.27 0.41
C ASN A 82 13.74 -5.29 1.35
N ARG A 83 13.18 -6.34 0.78
CA ARG A 83 12.61 -7.49 1.49
C ARG A 83 13.38 -8.73 1.06
N PRO A 84 14.44 -9.13 1.80
CA PRO A 84 15.31 -10.25 1.40
C PRO A 84 14.58 -11.60 1.40
N ASN A 85 13.39 -11.66 2.00
CA ASN A 85 12.52 -12.81 2.02
C ASN A 85 11.58 -12.91 0.78
N LEU A 86 11.67 -11.97 -0.18
CA LEU A 86 10.88 -12.01 -1.40
C LEU A 86 11.72 -12.53 -2.57
N PHE A 87 11.19 -13.54 -3.25
CA PHE A 87 11.72 -14.05 -4.51
C PHE A 87 10.98 -13.40 -5.68
N TYR A 88 11.74 -12.85 -6.64
CA TYR A 88 11.18 -12.21 -7.83
C TYR A 88 11.36 -13.12 -9.04
N MET A 89 10.27 -13.35 -9.79
CA MET A 89 10.27 -14.15 -11.01
C MET A 89 9.42 -13.44 -12.07
N VAL A 90 9.91 -13.42 -13.30
CA VAL A 90 9.18 -12.91 -14.47
C VAL A 90 9.00 -14.07 -15.45
N ARG A 91 7.77 -14.25 -15.94
CA ARG A 91 7.43 -15.25 -16.96
C ARG A 91 6.77 -14.52 -18.14
N GLU A 92 6.97 -15.05 -19.34
CA GLU A 92 6.27 -14.55 -20.52
C GLU A 92 4.78 -14.87 -20.44
N LYS A 93 3.92 -13.92 -20.80
CA LYS A 93 2.46 -14.09 -20.76
C LYS A 93 1.98 -14.58 -22.13
N SER A 94 1.35 -15.76 -22.16
CA SER A 94 0.69 -16.25 -23.38
C SER A 94 -0.37 -15.26 -23.88
N SER A 95 -0.48 -15.12 -25.21
CA SER A 95 -1.54 -14.34 -25.87
C SER A 95 -2.91 -15.01 -25.77
N VAL A 96 -2.95 -16.29 -25.39
CA VAL A 96 -4.18 -17.08 -25.23
C VAL A 96 -4.57 -17.11 -23.76
N GLY A 97 -5.63 -16.38 -23.39
CA GLY A 97 -6.04 -16.21 -21.99
C GLY A 97 -6.26 -17.52 -21.22
N LYS A 98 -6.84 -18.55 -21.87
CA LYS A 98 -7.04 -19.87 -21.25
C LYS A 98 -5.71 -20.52 -20.82
N VAL A 99 -4.66 -20.39 -21.64
CA VAL A 99 -3.33 -20.92 -21.34
C VAL A 99 -2.74 -20.23 -20.11
N VAL A 100 -2.92 -18.91 -19.99
CA VAL A 100 -2.47 -18.15 -18.80
C VAL A 100 -3.11 -18.70 -17.51
N ILE A 101 -4.39 -19.06 -17.56
CA ILE A 101 -5.11 -19.58 -16.39
C ILE A 101 -4.67 -21.00 -16.06
N ASP A 102 -4.42 -21.83 -17.09
CA ASP A 102 -3.83 -23.16 -16.93
C ASP A 102 -2.47 -23.05 -16.22
N GLU A 103 -1.59 -22.16 -16.70
CA GLU A 103 -0.26 -21.90 -16.13
C GLU A 103 -0.31 -21.40 -14.68
N ILE A 104 -1.25 -20.50 -14.35
CA ILE A 104 -1.44 -20.01 -12.98
C ILE A 104 -1.89 -21.17 -12.07
N ALA A 105 -2.87 -21.97 -12.50
CA ALA A 105 -3.38 -23.08 -11.69
C ALA A 105 -2.31 -24.16 -11.48
N GLU A 106 -1.53 -24.49 -12.50
CA GLU A 106 -0.39 -25.41 -12.39
C GLU A 106 0.69 -24.87 -11.45
N PHE A 107 1.03 -23.59 -11.57
CA PHE A 107 2.00 -22.95 -10.68
C PHE A 107 1.56 -23.02 -9.22
N ILE A 108 0.29 -22.72 -8.95
CA ILE A 108 -0.26 -22.79 -7.59
C ILE A 108 -0.20 -24.22 -7.05
N ARG A 109 -0.70 -25.21 -7.79
CA ARG A 109 -0.70 -26.61 -7.32
C ARG A 109 0.69 -27.19 -7.15
N GLY A 110 1.63 -26.84 -8.01
CA GLY A 110 2.99 -27.36 -7.96
C GLY A 110 3.86 -26.70 -6.90
N SER A 111 3.68 -25.39 -6.68
CA SER A 111 4.57 -24.58 -5.83
C SER A 111 4.04 -24.37 -4.42
N TYR A 112 2.71 -24.42 -4.22
CA TYR A 112 2.05 -24.08 -2.96
C TYR A 112 1.12 -25.22 -2.50
N THR A 113 1.70 -26.38 -2.22
CA THR A 113 0.96 -27.64 -1.94
C THR A 113 0.34 -27.71 -0.54
N ASN A 114 0.83 -26.90 0.39
CA ASN A 114 0.42 -26.95 1.82
C ASN A 114 -0.70 -25.97 2.16
N ASN A 115 -1.62 -25.73 1.21
CA ASN A 115 -2.74 -24.80 1.36
C ASN A 115 -2.30 -23.39 1.79
N GLU A 116 -1.22 -22.90 1.18
CA GLU A 116 -0.66 -21.58 1.45
C GLU A 116 -1.50 -20.48 0.79
N SER A 117 -1.41 -19.26 1.31
CA SER A 117 -2.16 -18.12 0.82
C SER A 117 -1.40 -17.35 -0.27
N GLY A 118 -2.13 -16.78 -1.22
CA GLY A 118 -1.57 -15.95 -2.28
C GLY A 118 -2.55 -14.90 -2.78
N ILE A 119 -2.03 -13.92 -3.52
CA ILE A 119 -2.82 -12.84 -4.14
C ILE A 119 -2.50 -12.83 -5.64
N VAL A 120 -3.54 -12.78 -6.47
CA VAL A 120 -3.42 -12.55 -7.91
C VAL A 120 -3.95 -11.15 -8.22
N TYR A 121 -3.07 -10.24 -8.63
CA TYR A 121 -3.48 -8.91 -9.07
C TYR A 121 -3.91 -8.94 -10.54
N CYS A 122 -5.08 -8.35 -10.82
CA CYS A 122 -5.64 -8.23 -12.16
C CYS A 122 -5.68 -6.75 -12.58
N PHE A 123 -5.69 -6.49 -13.89
CA PHE A 123 -5.72 -5.12 -14.41
C PHE A 123 -7.10 -4.47 -14.25
N SER A 124 -8.18 -5.25 -14.41
CA SER A 124 -9.56 -4.73 -14.34
C SER A 124 -10.44 -5.53 -13.38
N ARG A 125 -11.53 -4.91 -12.92
CA ARG A 125 -12.58 -5.54 -12.09
C ARG A 125 -13.15 -6.80 -12.77
N LYS A 126 -13.49 -6.68 -14.05
CA LYS A 126 -13.98 -7.78 -14.89
C LYS A 126 -12.98 -8.93 -15.00
N GLU A 127 -11.70 -8.62 -15.15
CA GLU A 127 -10.65 -9.65 -15.18
C GLU A 127 -10.53 -10.35 -13.82
N CYS A 128 -10.63 -9.61 -12.71
CA CYS A 128 -10.61 -10.19 -11.36
C CYS A 128 -11.73 -11.21 -11.16
N GLU A 129 -12.98 -10.86 -11.53
CA GLU A 129 -14.12 -11.78 -11.48
C GLU A 129 -13.91 -13.01 -12.36
N GLN A 130 -13.44 -12.81 -13.59
CA GLN A 130 -13.24 -13.87 -14.59
C GLN A 130 -12.14 -14.85 -14.17
N VAL A 131 -11.00 -14.35 -13.72
CA VAL A 131 -9.85 -15.14 -13.25
C VAL A 131 -10.27 -15.97 -12.03
N ALA A 132 -10.92 -15.37 -11.04
CA ALA A 132 -11.37 -16.09 -9.85
C ALA A 132 -12.36 -17.21 -10.21
N LYS A 133 -13.28 -16.96 -11.15
CA LYS A 133 -14.22 -17.97 -11.64
C LYS A 133 -13.51 -19.15 -12.32
N GLU A 134 -12.57 -18.89 -13.22
CA GLU A 134 -11.88 -19.96 -13.97
C GLU A 134 -10.92 -20.75 -13.09
N LEU A 135 -10.26 -20.11 -12.12
CA LEU A 135 -9.47 -20.79 -11.10
C LEU A 135 -10.34 -21.72 -10.24
N ARG A 136 -11.53 -21.27 -9.82
CA ARG A 136 -12.50 -22.15 -9.13
C ARG A 136 -12.94 -23.34 -9.96
N GLN A 137 -13.17 -23.16 -11.26
CA GLN A 137 -13.48 -24.27 -12.19
C GLN A 137 -12.33 -25.28 -12.30
N LYS A 138 -11.10 -24.85 -11.99
CA LYS A 138 -9.92 -25.71 -11.88
C LYS A 138 -9.71 -26.27 -10.48
N GLY A 139 -10.66 -26.12 -9.55
CA GLY A 139 -10.55 -26.63 -8.19
C GLY A 139 -9.59 -25.83 -7.29
N ILE A 140 -9.20 -24.61 -7.70
CA ILE A 140 -8.43 -23.70 -6.85
C ILE A 140 -9.43 -22.88 -6.01
N SER A 141 -9.21 -22.82 -4.71
CA SER A 141 -9.96 -21.97 -3.80
C SER A 141 -9.60 -20.50 -4.03
N ALA A 142 -10.39 -19.78 -4.86
CA ALA A 142 -10.15 -18.38 -5.21
C ALA A 142 -11.43 -17.53 -5.11
N ASP A 143 -11.28 -16.28 -4.69
CA ASP A 143 -12.29 -15.23 -4.73
C ASP A 143 -11.76 -13.97 -5.41
N HIS A 144 -12.67 -13.06 -5.80
CA HIS A 144 -12.32 -11.77 -6.38
C HIS A 144 -12.55 -10.66 -5.35
N TYR A 145 -11.79 -9.58 -5.47
CA TYR A 145 -11.94 -8.40 -4.62
C TYR A 145 -11.77 -7.14 -5.46
N HIS A 146 -12.76 -6.25 -5.48
CA HIS A 146 -12.64 -4.92 -6.09
C HIS A 146 -13.61 -3.90 -5.48
N ALA A 147 -13.35 -2.62 -5.76
CA ALA A 147 -14.06 -1.48 -5.14
C ALA A 147 -15.58 -1.48 -5.36
N ASP A 148 -16.08 -2.01 -6.48
CA ASP A 148 -17.52 -2.03 -6.82
C ASP A 148 -18.33 -3.11 -6.09
N MET A 149 -17.66 -4.05 -5.41
CA MET A 149 -18.38 -5.02 -4.57
C MET A 149 -19.02 -4.30 -3.39
N ASP A 150 -20.15 -4.79 -2.90
CA ASP A 150 -20.73 -4.27 -1.66
C ASP A 150 -19.82 -4.56 -0.47
N ALA A 151 -19.96 -3.76 0.60
CA ALA A 151 -19.08 -3.82 1.76
C ALA A 151 -19.09 -5.21 2.44
N ALA A 152 -20.26 -5.86 2.51
CA ALA A 152 -20.39 -7.17 3.15
C ALA A 152 -19.70 -8.27 2.33
N SER A 153 -19.80 -8.22 0.99
CA SER A 153 -19.08 -9.13 0.11
C SER A 153 -17.57 -8.95 0.21
N ARG A 154 -17.07 -7.71 0.28
CA ARG A 154 -15.64 -7.42 0.48
C ARG A 154 -15.13 -7.97 1.81
N GLU A 155 -15.89 -7.74 2.89
CA GLU A 155 -15.56 -8.26 4.23
C GLU A 155 -15.52 -9.80 4.22
N LYS A 156 -16.53 -10.45 3.62
CA LYS A 156 -16.59 -11.91 3.53
C LYS A 156 -15.37 -12.50 2.81
N VAL A 157 -14.92 -11.89 1.71
CA VAL A 157 -13.72 -12.34 0.99
C VAL A 157 -12.45 -12.14 1.82
N HIS A 158 -12.36 -11.04 2.57
CA HIS A 158 -11.20 -10.76 3.43
C HIS A 158 -11.10 -11.70 4.64
N MET A 159 -12.23 -12.16 5.17
CA MET A 159 -12.30 -13.01 6.37
C MET A 159 -12.19 -14.52 6.11
N ARG A 160 -12.03 -14.91 4.84
CA ARG A 160 -11.92 -16.32 4.41
C ARG A 160 -10.56 -16.91 4.75
#